data_AF-A0A0F2RMI2-F1
#
_entry.id   AF-A0A0F2RMI2-F1
#
_cell.length_a   1.000
_cell.length_b   1.000
_cell.length_c   1.000
_cell.angle_alpha   90.00
_cell.angle_beta   90.00
_cell.angle_gamma   90.00
#
_symmetry.space_group_name_H-M   'P 1'
#
loop_
_entity.id
_entity.type
_entity.pdbx_description
1 polymer ?
#
loop_
_entity_poly.entity_id
_entity_poly.type
_entity_poly.pdbx_seq_one_letter_code
_entity_poly.pdbx_strand_id
1 'polypeptide(L)'
;MGFMSDYPTSEYERDQLIAQRPGVGQVAGRVAVGATKGTFKFIAFILNFLIPGVGTFFVGRFGTAIIQLVLLPIGVLLIPFSGIGFLVLVADWVWGLLTVVQAWRKPGVVYIRPRSGR
;
A
#
# COMPACT_ATOMS: atom_id res chain seq x y z
N MET A 1 16.87 58.02 24.26
CA MET A 1 16.78 56.83 25.14
C MET A 1 15.82 55.85 24.50
N GLY A 2 16.33 54.68 24.11
CA GLY A 2 15.54 53.57 23.60
C GLY A 2 16.43 52.34 23.63
N PHE A 3 16.36 51.59 24.73
CA PHE A 3 17.13 50.37 24.96
C PHE A 3 16.73 49.32 23.92
N MET A 4 17.67 48.96 23.04
CA MET A 4 17.55 47.78 22.18
C MET A 4 18.02 46.60 23.02
N SER A 5 17.09 45.73 23.43
CA SER A 5 17.43 44.54 24.22
C SER A 5 18.07 43.50 23.32
N ASP A 6 19.36 43.24 23.54
CA ASP A 6 20.06 42.08 22.99
C ASP A 6 19.43 40.80 23.58
N TYR A 7 18.57 40.14 22.81
CA TYR A 7 18.15 38.77 23.11
C TYR A 7 19.31 37.81 22.76
N PRO A 8 19.70 36.89 23.65
CA PRO A 8 20.74 35.90 23.35
C PRO A 8 20.18 34.87 22.36
N THR A 9 20.53 35.01 21.08
CA THR A 9 20.07 34.17 19.95
C THR A 9 20.57 32.72 19.96
N SER A 10 21.38 32.32 20.95
CA SER A 10 22.14 31.06 20.89
C SER A 10 21.33 29.77 21.10
N GLU A 11 20.17 29.80 21.79
CA GLU A 11 19.35 28.61 22.00
C GLU A 11 18.48 28.28 20.77
N TYR A 12 17.86 29.31 20.17
CA TYR A 12 17.09 29.15 18.93
C TYR A 12 17.95 28.67 17.76
N GLU A 13 19.23 29.08 17.71
CA GLU A 13 20.16 28.64 16.68
C GLU A 13 20.56 27.16 16.86
N ARG A 14 20.74 26.70 18.11
CA ARG A 14 21.04 25.28 18.40
C ARG A 14 19.88 24.37 18.04
N ASP A 15 18.64 24.77 18.32
CA ASP A 15 17.46 23.96 18.00
C ASP A 15 17.20 23.88 16.50
N GLN A 16 17.48 24.96 15.75
CA GLN A 16 17.39 24.96 14.28
C GLN A 16 18.53 24.17 13.61
N LEU A 17 19.72 24.16 14.19
CA LEU A 17 20.86 23.37 13.70
C LEU A 17 20.66 21.84 13.85
N ILE A 18 19.87 21.39 14.82
CA ILE A 18 19.54 19.97 14.98
C ILE A 18 18.57 19.49 13.88
N ALA A 19 17.65 20.35 13.45
CA ALA A 19 16.68 20.03 12.40
C ALA A 19 17.28 19.97 10.98
N GLN A 20 18.44 20.61 10.77
CA GLN A 20 19.08 20.74 9.46
C GLN A 20 20.21 19.71 9.22
N ARG A 21 20.25 18.58 9.95
CA ARG A 21 21.15 17.47 9.56
C ARG A 21 20.59 16.79 8.30
N PRO A 22 21.25 16.92 7.13
CA PRO A 22 20.80 16.29 5.89
C PRO A 22 20.97 14.77 6.03
N GLY A 23 19.91 14.10 6.48
CA GLY A 23 19.92 12.67 6.73
C GLY A 23 18.81 12.22 7.66
N VAL A 24 18.59 12.90 8.78
CA VAL A 24 17.63 12.44 9.82
C VAL A 24 16.19 12.53 9.32
N GLY A 25 15.80 13.66 8.71
CA GLY A 25 14.46 13.83 8.11
C GLY A 25 14.23 12.95 6.87
N GLN A 26 15.26 12.70 6.06
CA GLN A 26 15.16 11.78 4.91
C GLN A 26 15.04 10.32 5.34
N VAL A 27 15.74 9.92 6.41
CA VAL A 27 15.62 8.56 6.98
C VAL A 27 14.26 8.39 7.63
N ALA A 28 13.79 9.34 8.45
CA ALA A 28 12.45 9.30 9.03
C ALA A 28 11.35 9.26 7.96
N GLY A 29 11.47 10.07 6.90
CA GLY A 29 10.55 10.04 5.77
C GLY A 29 10.57 8.72 5.00
N ARG A 30 11.74 8.12 4.78
CA ARG A 30 11.86 6.79 4.15
C ARG A 30 11.27 5.67 5.02
N VAL A 31 11.46 5.74 6.34
CA VAL A 31 10.91 4.77 7.30
C VAL A 31 9.39 4.88 7.36
N ALA A 32 8.86 6.10 7.43
CA ALA A 32 7.42 6.35 7.40
C ALA A 32 6.77 5.89 6.08
N VAL A 33 7.34 6.23 4.93
CA VAL A 33 6.84 5.76 3.61
C VAL A 33 6.95 4.24 3.48
N GLY A 34 7.99 3.62 4.04
CA GLY A 34 8.16 2.17 4.10
C GLY A 34 7.08 1.49 4.96
N ALA A 35 6.80 2.02 6.15
CA ALA A 35 5.77 1.55 7.06
C ALA A 35 4.38 1.63 6.41
N THR A 36 4.02 2.77 5.82
CA THR A 36 2.72 2.95 5.14
C THR A 36 2.54 1.98 3.97
N LYS A 37 3.61 1.71 3.20
CA LYS A 37 3.59 0.69 2.12
C LYS A 37 3.37 -0.73 2.66
N GLY A 38 3.93 -1.06 3.82
CA GLY A 38 3.73 -2.35 4.49
C GLY A 38 2.29 -2.53 4.94
N THR A 39 1.73 -1.53 5.61
CA THR A 39 0.33 -1.54 6.09
C THR A 39 -0.66 -1.66 4.93
N PHE A 40 -0.45 -0.93 3.83
CA PHE A 40 -1.33 -0.99 2.66
C PHE A 40 -1.33 -2.38 2.01
N LYS A 41 -0.17 -3.01 1.92
CA LYS A 41 -0.06 -4.40 1.45
C LYS A 41 -0.87 -5.33 2.34
N PHE A 42 -0.67 -5.26 3.66
CA PHE A 42 -1.36 -6.11 4.62
C PHE A 42 -2.89 -5.96 4.54
N ILE A 43 -3.40 -4.74 4.41
CA ILE A 43 -4.82 -4.46 4.19
C ILE A 43 -5.32 -5.16 2.93
N ALA A 44 -4.61 -5.04 1.80
CA ALA A 44 -4.99 -5.71 0.56
C ALA A 44 -5.05 -7.24 0.70
N PHE A 45 -4.20 -7.84 1.54
CA PHE A 45 -4.25 -9.29 1.82
C PHE A 45 -5.43 -9.67 2.70
N ILE A 46 -5.71 -8.94 3.78
CA ILE A 46 -6.90 -9.19 4.62
C ILE A 46 -8.17 -9.08 3.77
N LEU A 47 -8.28 -8.04 2.94
CA LEU A 47 -9.43 -7.85 2.08
C LEU A 47 -9.63 -9.02 1.12
N ASN A 48 -8.54 -9.55 0.55
CA ASN A 48 -8.64 -10.69 -0.35
C ASN A 48 -8.85 -12.03 0.37
N PHE A 49 -8.47 -12.13 1.63
CA PHE A 49 -8.76 -13.28 2.47
C PHE A 49 -10.24 -13.35 2.84
N LEU A 50 -10.88 -12.20 3.10
CA LEU A 50 -12.32 -12.14 3.36
C LEU A 50 -13.13 -12.40 2.10
N ILE A 51 -12.81 -11.69 1.01
CA ILE A 51 -13.54 -11.77 -0.25
C ILE A 51 -12.51 -11.76 -1.40
N PRO A 52 -12.31 -12.90 -2.10
CA PRO A 52 -11.43 -12.93 -3.24
C PRO A 52 -11.94 -11.96 -4.31
N GLY A 53 -11.02 -11.17 -4.88
CA GLY A 53 -11.34 -10.10 -5.82
C GLY A 53 -11.23 -8.71 -5.20
N VAL A 54 -11.70 -8.50 -3.97
CA VAL A 54 -11.68 -7.17 -3.33
C VAL A 54 -10.25 -6.69 -3.12
N GLY A 55 -9.39 -7.51 -2.51
CA GLY A 55 -7.99 -7.13 -2.34
C GLY A 55 -7.21 -7.04 -3.66
N THR A 56 -7.61 -7.80 -4.67
CA THR A 56 -7.04 -7.70 -6.02
C THR A 56 -7.31 -6.34 -6.69
N PHE A 57 -8.44 -5.69 -6.41
CA PHE A 57 -8.67 -4.29 -6.81
C PHE A 57 -7.66 -3.33 -6.19
N PHE A 58 -7.33 -3.51 -4.91
CA PHE A 58 -6.37 -2.66 -4.20
C PHE A 58 -4.95 -2.74 -4.75
N VAL A 59 -4.58 -3.88 -5.37
CA VAL A 59 -3.27 -4.03 -6.04
C VAL A 59 -3.31 -3.67 -7.53
N GLY A 60 -4.41 -3.05 -8.00
CA GLY A 60 -4.53 -2.49 -9.35
C GLY A 60 -4.78 -3.52 -10.46
N ARG A 61 -5.17 -4.76 -10.10
CA ARG A 61 -5.38 -5.86 -11.05
C ARG A 61 -6.87 -6.07 -11.39
N PHE A 62 -7.50 -5.03 -11.94
CA PHE A 62 -8.95 -4.96 -12.18
C PHE A 62 -9.54 -6.14 -12.96
N GLY A 63 -8.89 -6.60 -14.04
CA GLY A 63 -9.40 -7.73 -14.84
C GLY A 63 -9.54 -9.02 -14.03
N THR A 64 -8.49 -9.40 -13.32
CA THR A 64 -8.50 -10.56 -12.39
C THR A 64 -9.49 -10.37 -11.25
N ALA A 65 -9.64 -9.14 -10.75
CA ALA A 65 -10.54 -8.84 -9.64
C ALA A 65 -12.01 -9.04 -10.04
N ILE A 66 -12.39 -8.64 -11.25
CA ILE A 66 -13.74 -8.86 -11.80
C ILE A 66 -14.01 -10.36 -11.96
N ILE A 67 -13.05 -11.10 -12.50
CA ILE A 67 -13.18 -12.56 -12.67
C ILE A 67 -13.41 -13.23 -11.31
N GLN A 68 -12.61 -12.91 -10.30
CA GLN A 68 -12.75 -13.44 -8.93
C GLN A 68 -14.12 -13.12 -8.33
N LEU A 69 -14.58 -11.87 -8.46
CA LEU A 69 -15.91 -11.48 -7.96
C LEU A 69 -17.06 -12.20 -8.68
N VAL A 70 -16.91 -12.53 -9.97
CA VAL A 70 -17.93 -13.26 -10.75
C VAL A 70 -17.87 -14.76 -10.46
N LEU A 71 -16.71 -15.32 -10.13
CA LEU A 71 -16.58 -16.72 -9.73
C LEU A 71 -17.27 -17.02 -8.39
N LEU A 72 -17.42 -16.04 -7.50
CA LEU A 72 -18.16 -16.21 -6.24
C LEU A 72 -19.62 -16.66 -6.45
N PRO A 73 -20.49 -15.91 -7.14
CA PRO A 73 -21.88 -16.35 -7.37
C PRO A 73 -21.97 -17.61 -8.24
N ILE A 74 -21.06 -17.81 -9.20
CA ILE A 74 -21.01 -19.03 -10.01
C ILE A 74 -20.68 -20.25 -9.14
N GLY A 75 -19.67 -20.13 -8.27
CA GLY A 75 -19.28 -21.16 -7.33
C GLY A 75 -20.43 -21.51 -6.38
N VAL A 76 -21.11 -20.51 -5.81
CA VAL A 76 -22.29 -20.74 -4.95
C VAL A 76 -23.41 -21.46 -5.70
N LEU A 77 -23.71 -21.03 -6.93
CA LEU A 77 -24.74 -21.67 -7.77
C LEU A 77 -24.41 -23.12 -8.11
N LEU A 78 -23.12 -23.48 -8.18
CA LEU A 78 -22.63 -24.82 -8.48
C LEU A 78 -22.57 -25.75 -7.26
N ILE A 79 -22.78 -25.25 -6.03
CA ILE A 79 -22.74 -26.09 -4.81
C ILE A 79 -23.72 -27.28 -4.86
N PRO A 80 -24.99 -27.12 -5.30
CA PRO A 80 -25.95 -28.23 -5.36
C PRO A 80 -25.54 -29.34 -6.35
N PHE A 81 -24.67 -29.04 -7.32
CA PHE A 81 -24.20 -29.98 -8.32
C PHE A 81 -22.99 -30.77 -7.81
N SER A 82 -23.23 -31.66 -6.84
CA SER A 82 -22.21 -32.57 -6.28
C SER A 82 -21.06 -31.87 -5.53
N GLY A 83 -21.27 -30.64 -5.04
CA GLY A 83 -20.25 -29.90 -4.30
C GLY A 83 -19.12 -29.34 -5.18
N ILE A 84 -19.23 -29.40 -6.52
CA ILE A 84 -18.26 -28.81 -7.45
C ILE A 84 -18.08 -27.32 -7.17
N GLY A 85 -19.18 -26.63 -6.84
CA GLY A 85 -19.14 -25.23 -6.43
C GLY A 85 -18.20 -24.94 -5.27
N PHE A 86 -18.09 -25.84 -4.28
CA PHE A 86 -17.17 -25.67 -3.17
C PHE A 86 -15.70 -25.71 -3.63
N LEU A 87 -15.36 -26.64 -4.54
CA LEU A 87 -14.01 -26.72 -5.11
C LEU A 87 -13.65 -25.46 -5.91
N VAL A 88 -14.61 -24.94 -6.68
CA VAL A 88 -14.45 -23.70 -7.44
C VAL A 88 -14.21 -22.52 -6.50
N LEU A 89 -14.98 -22.39 -5.42
CA LEU A 89 -14.81 -21.34 -4.43
C LEU A 89 -13.46 -21.42 -3.72
N VAL A 90 -13.02 -22.61 -3.31
CA VAL A 90 -11.70 -22.81 -2.68
C VAL A 90 -10.58 -22.47 -3.67
N ALA A 91 -10.70 -22.89 -4.93
CA ALA A 91 -9.71 -22.57 -5.96
C ALA A 91 -9.62 -21.06 -6.21
N ASP A 92 -10.76 -20.38 -6.32
CA ASP A 92 -10.82 -18.93 -6.50
C ASP A 92 -10.24 -18.18 -5.28
N TRP A 93 -10.51 -18.68 -4.07
CA TRP A 93 -9.97 -18.14 -2.84
C TRP A 93 -8.45 -18.21 -2.76
N VAL A 94 -7.88 -19.40 -3.03
CA VAL A 94 -6.42 -19.61 -3.06
C VAL A 94 -5.78 -18.77 -4.17
N TRP A 95 -6.40 -18.73 -5.35
CA TRP A 95 -5.91 -17.95 -6.48
C TRP A 95 -5.91 -16.45 -6.21
N GLY A 96 -6.94 -15.94 -5.54
CA GLY A 96 -6.99 -14.57 -5.05
C GLY A 96 -5.80 -14.22 -4.16
N LEU A 97 -5.53 -15.04 -3.15
CA LEU A 97 -4.40 -14.83 -2.23
C LEU A 97 -3.07 -14.82 -2.98
N LEU A 98 -2.87 -15.76 -3.91
CA LEU A 98 -1.67 -15.81 -4.75
C LEU A 98 -1.52 -14.55 -5.60
N THR A 99 -2.62 -14.01 -6.12
CA THR A 99 -2.61 -12.80 -6.95
C THR A 99 -2.09 -11.60 -6.16
N VAL A 100 -2.56 -11.41 -4.93
CA VAL A 100 -2.11 -10.33 -4.03
C VAL A 100 -0.65 -10.52 -3.63
N VAL A 101 -0.25 -11.74 -3.23
CA VAL A 101 1.14 -12.05 -2.87
C VAL A 101 2.11 -11.84 -4.04
N GLN A 102 1.73 -12.24 -5.25
CA GLN A 102 2.54 -12.01 -6.46
C GLN A 102 2.68 -10.51 -6.75
N ALA A 103 1.61 -9.74 -6.57
CA ALA A 103 1.65 -8.31 -6.79
C ALA A 103 2.48 -7.58 -5.72
N TRP A 104 2.64 -8.14 -4.52
CA TRP A 104 3.61 -7.63 -3.53
C TRP A 104 5.07 -7.79 -3.95
N ARG A 105 5.39 -8.82 -4.74
CA ARG A 105 6.75 -9.12 -5.21
C ARG A 105 7.21 -8.23 -6.36
N LYS A 106 6.29 -7.60 -7.10
CA LYS A 106 6.61 -6.67 -8.20
C LYS A 106 6.24 -5.24 -7.83
N PRO A 107 7.05 -4.52 -7.03
CA PRO A 107 6.81 -3.10 -6.80
C PRO A 107 6.93 -2.36 -8.14
N GLY A 108 5.83 -1.77 -8.62
CA GLY A 108 5.83 -0.95 -9.82
C GLY A 108 6.81 0.21 -9.65
N VAL A 109 7.86 0.23 -10.46
CA VAL A 109 8.80 1.36 -10.54
C VAL A 109 8.11 2.45 -11.35
N VAL A 110 7.52 3.42 -10.65
CA VAL A 110 7.00 4.64 -11.27
C VAL A 110 8.20 5.52 -11.60
N TYR A 111 8.61 5.55 -12.88
CA TYR A 111 9.57 6.51 -13.36
C TYR A 111 8.91 7.89 -13.39
N ILE A 112 9.19 8.72 -12.39
CA ILE A 112 8.83 10.13 -12.44
C ILE A 112 9.73 10.76 -13.51
N ARG A 113 9.20 11.01 -14.71
CA ARG A 113 9.90 11.80 -15.72
C ARG A 113 10.01 13.22 -15.16
N PRO A 114 11.21 13.76 -14.88
CA PRO A 114 11.33 15.16 -14.47
C PRO A 114 10.75 16.02 -15.58
N ARG A 115 9.82 16.91 -15.22
CA ARG A 115 9.26 17.91 -16.12
C ARG A 115 10.41 18.83 -16.54
N SER A 116 10.97 18.63 -17.74
CA SER A 116 12.01 19.52 -18.24
C SER A 116 11.42 20.92 -18.33
N GLY A 117 11.95 21.84 -17.54
CA GLY A 117 11.53 23.24 -17.56
C GLY A 117 11.67 23.81 -18.97
N ARG A 118 10.60 24.42 -19.44
CA ARG A 118 10.62 25.48 -20.43
C ARG A 118 9.90 26.66 -19.81
#